data_AF-M7N6U9-F1
#
_entry.id   AF-M7N6U9-F1
#
_cell.length_a   1.000
_cell.length_b   1.000
_cell.length_c   1.000
_cell.angle_alpha   90.00
_cell.angle_beta   90.00
_cell.angle_gamma   90.00
#
_symmetry.space_group_name_H-M   'P 1'
#
loop_
_entity.id
_entity.type
_entity.pdbx_description
1 polymer ?
#
loop_
_entity_poly.entity_id
_entity_poly.type
_entity_poly.pdbx_seq_one_letter_code
_entity_poly.pdbx_strand_id
1 'polypeptide(L)'
;MPASKRLQQEFSGQPVSFLYLSLDENAEQWRRAALKEGMQAEGVLSFLLLQARSSSLLQALEVRSIPRYLLYDERGRLLEAHAPGPEGPAIRSLLRQQLQGLE
;
A
#
# COMPACT_ATOMS: atom_id res chain seq x y z
N MET A 1 1.60 -8.75 -8.89
CA MET A 1 0.75 -7.52 -8.81
C MET A 1 1.06 -6.48 -9.92
N PRO A 2 0.51 -6.61 -11.15
CA PRO A 2 0.93 -5.76 -12.28
C PRO A 2 0.52 -4.28 -12.22
N ALA A 3 -0.72 -3.97 -11.82
CA ALA A 3 -1.22 -2.59 -11.80
C ALA A 3 -0.48 -1.72 -10.77
N SER A 4 -0.20 -2.28 -9.59
CA SER A 4 0.56 -1.57 -8.55
C SER A 4 1.98 -1.26 -8.97
N LYS A 5 2.68 -2.22 -9.63
CA LYS A 5 4.02 -2.00 -10.18
C LYS A 5 4.03 -0.87 -11.23
N ARG A 6 3.02 -0.84 -12.10
CA ARG A 6 2.86 0.25 -13.09
C ARG A 6 2.65 1.60 -12.42
N LEU A 7 1.81 1.67 -11.38
CA LEU A 7 1.57 2.91 -10.65
C LEU A 7 2.85 3.40 -9.93
N GLN A 8 3.59 2.49 -9.30
CA GLN A 8 4.87 2.82 -8.68
C GLN A 8 5.88 3.37 -9.69
N GLN A 9 5.97 2.77 -10.87
CA GLN A 9 6.85 3.26 -11.95
C GLN A 9 6.42 4.64 -12.46
N GLU A 10 5.12 4.88 -12.64
CA GLU A 10 4.56 6.16 -13.09
C GLU A 10 4.90 7.31 -12.13
N PHE A 11 4.97 7.02 -10.83
CA PHE A 11 5.31 7.99 -9.79
C PHE A 11 6.76 7.89 -9.28
N SER A 12 7.62 7.17 -10.00
CA SER A 12 9.03 7.06 -9.65
C SER A 12 9.71 8.42 -9.64
N GLY A 13 10.48 8.72 -8.60
CA GLY A 13 11.16 10.01 -8.41
C GLY A 13 10.27 11.13 -7.84
N GLN A 14 8.98 10.88 -7.65
CA GLN A 14 8.09 11.80 -6.91
C GLN A 14 8.12 11.46 -5.41
N PRO A 15 7.80 12.40 -4.51
CA PRO A 15 7.82 12.17 -3.05
C PRO A 15 6.60 11.36 -2.59
N VAL A 16 6.43 10.15 -3.14
CA VAL A 16 5.38 9.19 -2.78
C VAL A 16 5.99 7.80 -2.60
N SER A 17 5.58 7.13 -1.52
CA SER A 17 6.00 5.76 -1.22
C SER A 17 4.82 4.80 -1.32
N PHE A 18 5.08 3.61 -1.84
CA PHE A 18 4.08 2.54 -1.94
C PHE A 18 4.42 1.44 -0.93
N LEU A 19 3.58 1.29 0.09
CA LEU A 19 3.72 0.27 1.12
C LEU A 19 2.69 -0.84 0.93
N TYR A 20 3.14 -2.08 1.06
CA TYR A 20 2.31 -3.28 0.98
C TYR A 20 2.31 -3.96 2.34
N LEU A 21 1.11 -4.23 2.86
CA LEU A 21 0.93 -4.91 4.14
C LEU A 21 0.11 -6.18 3.92
N SER A 22 0.75 -7.34 4.06
CA SER A 22 0.05 -8.61 4.02
C SER A 22 -0.61 -8.91 5.36
N LEU A 23 -1.80 -9.51 5.29
CA LEU A 23 -2.55 -10.04 6.43
C LEU A 23 -2.50 -11.58 6.48
N ASP A 24 -1.59 -12.20 5.72
CA ASP A 24 -1.38 -13.66 5.74
C ASP A 24 -1.04 -14.14 7.16
N GLU A 25 -1.54 -15.31 7.54
CA GLU A 25 -1.26 -15.88 8.87
C GLU A 25 0.03 -16.70 8.89
N ASN A 26 0.40 -17.25 7.73
CA ASN A 26 1.55 -18.12 7.60
C ASN A 26 2.73 -17.35 6.99
N ALA A 27 3.67 -16.98 7.84
CA ALA A 27 4.84 -16.20 7.44
C ALA A 27 5.69 -16.88 6.36
N GLU A 28 5.84 -18.20 6.40
CA GLU A 28 6.65 -18.94 5.41
C GLU A 28 5.97 -19.04 4.05
N GLN A 29 4.65 -19.15 4.01
CA GLN A 29 3.88 -19.10 2.76
C GLN A 29 3.91 -17.70 2.16
N TRP A 30 3.69 -16.67 2.99
CA TRP A 30 3.82 -15.28 2.58
C TRP A 30 5.21 -14.99 2.03
N ARG A 31 6.28 -15.39 2.73
CA ARG A 31 7.66 -15.16 2.31
C ARG A 31 7.96 -15.77 0.94
N ARG A 32 7.53 -17.00 0.70
CA ARG A 32 7.69 -17.68 -0.59
C ARG A 32 6.92 -16.98 -1.71
N ALA A 33 5.68 -16.58 -1.45
CA ALA A 33 4.87 -15.84 -2.41
C ALA A 33 5.47 -14.45 -2.71
N ALA A 34 5.92 -13.73 -1.68
CA ALA A 34 6.56 -12.43 -1.78
C ALA A 34 7.85 -12.49 -2.62
N LEU A 35 8.69 -13.51 -2.41
CA LEU A 35 9.87 -13.75 -3.23
C LEU A 35 9.50 -13.99 -4.70
N LYS A 36 8.52 -14.87 -4.96
CA LYS A 36 8.05 -15.17 -6.32
C LYS A 36 7.49 -13.95 -7.05
N GLU A 37 6.80 -13.06 -6.33
CA GLU A 37 6.21 -11.84 -6.88
C GLU A 37 7.22 -10.66 -6.97
N GLY A 38 8.45 -10.84 -6.47
CA GLY A 38 9.48 -9.80 -6.41
C GLY A 38 9.21 -8.73 -5.36
N MET A 39 8.40 -9.03 -4.34
CA MET A 39 8.02 -8.13 -3.25
C MET A 39 9.07 -8.06 -2.14
N GLN A 40 10.21 -8.75 -2.30
CA GLN A 40 11.37 -8.69 -1.41
C GLN A 40 12.59 -8.10 -2.12
N ALA A 41 12.40 -7.49 -3.30
CA ALA A 41 13.44 -6.76 -3.99
C ALA A 41 13.82 -5.48 -3.23
N GLU A 42 15.06 -5.03 -3.42
CA GLU A 42 15.54 -3.78 -2.84
C GLU A 42 14.64 -2.60 -3.22
N GLY A 43 14.33 -1.74 -2.25
CA GLY A 43 13.44 -0.59 -2.43
C GLY A 43 11.94 -0.91 -2.41
N VAL A 44 11.52 -2.18 -2.32
CA VAL A 44 10.10 -2.54 -2.16
C VAL A 44 9.73 -2.57 -0.68
N LEU A 45 8.76 -1.74 -0.29
CA LEU A 45 8.23 -1.68 1.07
C LEU A 45 7.10 -2.70 1.25
N SER A 46 7.43 -3.97 1.53
CA SER A 46 6.45 -5.04 1.72
C SER A 46 6.64 -5.74 3.05
N PHE A 47 5.60 -5.73 3.88
CA PHE A 47 5.64 -6.24 5.24
C PHE A 47 4.51 -7.24 5.51
N LEU A 48 4.76 -8.15 6.45
CA LEU A 48 3.74 -9.02 7.03
C LEU A 48 3.26 -8.42 8.34
N LEU A 49 1.95 -8.18 8.47
CA LEU A 49 1.37 -7.76 9.73
C LEU A 49 1.23 -8.96 10.66
N LEU A 50 2.12 -9.05 11.66
CA LEU A 50 2.03 -10.08 12.68
C LEU A 50 0.76 -9.90 13.51
N GLN A 51 0.13 -11.03 13.86
CA GLN A 51 -1.10 -11.05 14.69
C GLN A 51 -2.24 -10.19 14.09
N ALA A 52 -2.38 -10.19 12.76
CA ALA A 52 -3.38 -9.39 12.04
C ALA A 52 -4.79 -9.48 12.66
N ARG A 53 -5.25 -10.67 13.07
CA ARG A 53 -6.58 -10.87 13.68
C ARG A 53 -6.83 -10.03 14.93
N SER A 54 -5.81 -9.79 15.76
CA SER A 54 -5.91 -9.00 16.99
C SER A 54 -5.29 -7.62 16.86
N SER A 55 -4.96 -7.20 15.63
CA SER A 55 -4.30 -5.93 15.38
C SER A 55 -5.21 -4.75 15.69
N SER A 56 -4.78 -3.90 16.63
CA SER A 56 -5.43 -2.61 16.91
C SER A 56 -5.44 -1.68 15.70
N LEU A 57 -4.41 -1.76 14.84
CA LEU A 57 -4.34 -1.00 13.59
C LEU A 57 -5.50 -1.36 12.66
N LEU A 58 -5.75 -2.66 12.43
CA LEU A 58 -6.84 -3.08 11.53
C LEU A 58 -8.21 -2.76 12.10
N GLN A 59 -8.37 -2.83 13.43
CA GLN A 59 -9.60 -2.44 14.12
C GLN A 59 -9.88 -0.94 13.95
N ALA A 60 -8.87 -0.09 14.20
CA ALA A 60 -8.99 1.36 14.04
C ALA A 60 -9.26 1.78 12.59
N LEU A 61 -8.74 1.03 11.62
CA LEU A 61 -8.97 1.25 10.19
C LEU A 61 -10.24 0.55 9.65
N GLU A 62 -10.99 -0.15 10.50
CA GLU A 62 -12.16 -0.95 10.15
C GLU A 62 -11.97 -1.85 8.91
N VAL A 63 -10.81 -2.50 8.81
CA VAL A 63 -10.49 -3.35 7.66
C VAL A 63 -11.25 -4.67 7.75
N ARG A 64 -12.39 -4.76 7.05
CA ARG A 64 -13.24 -5.96 6.99
C ARG A 64 -12.97 -6.88 5.79
N SER A 65 -12.34 -6.34 4.74
CA SER A 65 -12.08 -7.09 3.50
C SER A 65 -10.83 -6.56 2.79
N ILE A 66 -10.20 -7.42 2.00
CA ILE A 66 -9.06 -7.10 1.13
C ILE A 66 -9.46 -7.22 -0.36
N PRO A 67 -8.81 -6.48 -1.27
CA PRO A 67 -7.79 -5.46 -1.01
C PRO A 67 -8.35 -4.17 -0.39
N ARG A 68 -7.56 -3.52 0.47
CA ARG A 68 -7.85 -2.21 1.05
C ARG A 68 -6.70 -1.27 0.71
N TYR A 69 -7.03 -0.08 0.20
CA TYR A 69 -6.05 0.96 -0.11
C TYR A 69 -6.29 2.16 0.81
N LEU A 70 -5.19 2.73 1.28
CA LEU A 70 -5.16 3.85 2.20
C LEU A 70 -4.22 4.90 1.63
N LEU A 71 -4.53 6.17 1.82
CA LEU A 71 -3.64 7.27 1.51
C LEU A 71 -3.30 8.04 2.77
N TYR A 72 -2.01 8.20 3.02
CA TYR A 72 -1.49 9.01 4.11
C TYR A 72 -0.74 10.21 3.54
N ASP A 73 -0.71 11.30 4.28
CA ASP A 73 0.19 12.41 3.99
C ASP A 73 1.61 12.15 4.51
N GLU A 74 2.52 13.06 4.18
CA GLU A 74 3.92 13.05 4.62
C GLU A 74 4.13 13.08 6.14
N ARG A 75 3.11 13.50 6.91
CA ARG A 75 3.12 13.56 8.37
C ARG A 75 2.53 12.29 8.99
N GLY A 76 2.13 11.32 8.17
CA GLY A 76 1.51 10.07 8.61
C GLY A 76 0.04 10.21 9.01
N ARG A 77 -0.65 11.29 8.60
CA ARG A 77 -2.09 11.45 8.82
C ARG A 77 -2.85 10.74 7.71
N LEU A 78 -3.88 9.97 8.09
CA LEU A 78 -4.76 9.29 7.14
C LEU A 78 -5.62 10.33 6.40
N LEU A 79 -5.43 10.46 5.08
CA LEU A 79 -6.20 11.34 4.22
C LEU A 79 -7.44 10.64 3.64
N GLU A 80 -7.27 9.40 3.20
CA GLU A 80 -8.35 8.62 2.59
C GLU A 80 -8.27 7.16 3.04
N ALA A 81 -9.28 6.71 3.78
CA ALA A 81 -9.40 5.36 4.31
C ALA A 81 -9.91 4.34 3.27
N HIS A 82 -10.46 4.82 2.16
CA HIS A 82 -11.00 4.02 1.05
C HIS A 82 -10.45 4.51 -0.29
N ALA A 83 -9.12 4.58 -0.39
CA ALA A 83 -8.47 5.12 -1.57
C ALA A 83 -8.77 4.25 -2.82
N PRO A 84 -8.82 4.86 -4.01
CA PRO A 84 -9.00 4.09 -5.24
C PRO A 84 -7.84 3.11 -5.46
N GLY A 85 -8.15 1.92 -5.98
CA GLY A 85 -7.14 0.92 -6.32
C GLY A 85 -6.24 1.34 -7.50
N PRO A 86 -5.10 0.65 -7.70
CA PRO A 86 -4.08 1.01 -8.68
C PRO A 86 -4.51 0.88 -10.15
N GLU A 87 -5.60 0.15 -10.40
CA GLU A 87 -6.13 -0.13 -11.73
C GLU A 87 -6.83 1.06 -12.38
N GLY A 88 -7.48 1.90 -11.57
CA GLY A 88 -8.31 3.00 -12.06
C GLY A 88 -7.55 4.30 -12.32
N PRO A 89 -8.14 5.25 -13.07
CA PRO A 89 -7.57 6.59 -13.24
C PRO A 89 -7.68 7.47 -11.98
N ALA A 90 -8.62 7.15 -11.08
CA ALA A 90 -8.92 7.95 -9.89
C ALA A 90 -7.71 8.10 -8.95
N ILE A 91 -6.93 7.02 -8.73
CA ILE A 91 -5.75 7.08 -7.86
C ILE A 91 -4.67 8.02 -8.41
N ARG A 92 -4.51 8.11 -9.74
CA ARG A 92 -3.53 9.00 -10.37
C ARG A 92 -3.89 10.46 -10.16
N SER A 93 -5.18 10.77 -10.29
CA SER A 93 -5.70 12.12 -10.06
C SER A 93 -5.52 12.51 -8.59
N LEU A 94 -5.86 11.59 -7.67
CA LEU A 94 -5.70 11.80 -6.24
C LEU A 94 -4.23 12.05 -5.84
N LEU A 95 -3.30 11.22 -6.31
CA LEU A 95 -1.88 11.39 -6.01
C LEU A 95 -1.32 12.69 -6.59
N ARG A 96 -1.64 13.04 -7.84
CA ARG A 96 -1.20 14.32 -8.44
C ARG A 96 -1.72 15.53 -7.69
N GLN A 97 -2.98 15.48 -7.24
CA GLN A 97 -3.56 16.57 -6.44
C GLN A 97 -2.80 16.76 -5.12
N GLN A 98 -2.45 15.68 -4.42
CA GLN A 98 -1.67 15.79 -3.17
C GLN A 98 -0.25 16.32 -3.41
N LEU A 99 0.39 15.88 -4.48
CA LEU A 99 1.77 16.27 -4.81
C LEU A 99 1.89 17.73 -5.27
N GLN A 100 0.84 18.30 -5.87
CA GLN A 100 0.79 19.72 -6.20
C GLN A 100 0.68 20.63 -4.98
N GLY A 101 0.20 20.12 -3.83
CA GLY A 101 0.04 20.89 -2.60
C GLY A 101 1.28 20.97 -1.72
N LEU A 102 2.43 20.46 -2.18
CA LEU A 102 3.69 20.37 -1.41
C LEU A 102 4.62 21.59 -1.58
N GLU A 103 4.06 22.77 -1.88
CA GLU A 103 4.82 24.03 -2.01
C GLU A 103 5.25 24.63 -0.66
#